data_AF-A0ABD6PXW1-F1
#
_entry.id   AF-A0ABD6PXW1-F1
#
_cell.length_a   1.000
_cell.length_b   1.000
_cell.length_c   1.000
_cell.angle_alpha   90.00
_cell.angle_beta   90.00
_cell.angle_gamma   90.00
#
_symmetry.space_group_name_H-M   'P 1'
#
loop_
_entity.id
_entity.type
_entity.pdbx_description
1 polymer ?
#
loop_
_entity_poly.entity_id
_entity_poly.type
_entity_poly.pdbx_seq_one_letter_code
_entity_poly.pdbx_strand_id
1 'polypeptide(L)' 'MQHTFLAWHPNAELHVISNCGHYPMQECPPYFATVIEHFLKRKAT' A
#
# COMPACT_ATOMS: atom_id res chain seq x y z
N MET A 1 2.76 6.37 11.01
CA MET A 1 4.05 6.42 10.26
C MET A 1 4.52 7.84 9.92
N GLN A 2 3.69 8.89 10.06
CA GLN A 2 4.01 10.26 9.63
C GLN A 2 5.34 10.81 10.19
N HIS A 3 5.64 10.56 11.47
CA HIS A 3 6.88 11.03 12.12
C HIS A 3 8.05 10.05 12.04
N THR A 4 7.96 9.03 11.18
CA THR A 4 8.95 7.95 11.08
C THR A 4 9.31 7.73 9.61
N PHE A 5 9.03 6.55 9.04
CA PHE A 5 9.38 6.20 7.67
C PHE A 5 8.88 7.22 6.62
N LEU A 6 7.64 7.71 6.76
CA LEU A 6 7.08 8.69 5.83
C LEU A 6 7.72 10.08 5.96
N ALA A 7 8.35 10.41 7.09
CA ALA A 7 9.08 11.68 7.24
C ALA A 7 10.30 11.75 6.31
N TRP A 8 10.86 10.60 5.92
CA TRP A 8 12.07 10.52 5.11
C TRP A 8 11.80 10.22 3.62
N HIS A 9 10.58 9.82 3.27
CA HIS A 9 10.23 9.37 1.92
C HIS A 9 9.03 10.18 1.39
N PRO A 10 9.26 11.37 0.81
CA PRO A 10 8.20 12.32 0.48
C PRO A 10 7.23 11.82 -0.60
N ASN A 11 7.63 10.80 -1.38
CA ASN A 11 6.81 10.20 -2.43
C ASN A 11 6.15 8.87 -2.00
N ALA A 12 6.31 8.45 -0.75
CA ALA A 12 5.73 7.22 -0.23
C ALA A 12 4.28 7.42 0.25
N GLU A 13 3.45 6.40 0.09
CA GLU A 13 2.07 6.36 0.57
C GLU A 13 1.90 5.22 1.59
N LEU A 14 1.02 5.40 2.57
CA LEU A 14 0.64 4.35 3.53
C LEU A 14 -0.83 3.98 3.34
N HIS A 15 -1.09 2.71 3.06
CA HIS A 15 -2.42 2.15 2.97
C HIS A 15 -2.60 1.03 4.00
N VAL A 16 -3.70 1.03 4.73
CA VAL A 16 -4.02 0.01 5.74
C VAL A 16 -5.12 -0.89 5.20
N ILE A 17 -4.87 -2.20 5.18
CA ILE A 17 -5.88 -3.20 4.82
C ILE A 17 -6.50 -3.72 6.12
N SER A 18 -7.77 -3.40 6.36
CA SER A 18 -8.50 -3.85 7.54
C SER A 18 -8.66 -5.38 7.55
N ASN A 19 -8.65 -5.99 8.75
CA ASN A 19 -8.81 -7.43 8.96
C ASN A 19 -7.80 -8.30 8.18
N CYS A 20 -6.60 -7.80 7.98
CA CYS A 20 -5.52 -8.49 7.30
C CYS A 20 -4.26 -8.47 8.16
N GLY A 21 -3.62 -9.63 8.28
CA GLY A 21 -2.35 -9.81 8.97
C GLY A 21 -1.13 -9.57 8.09
N HIS A 22 -0.10 -10.38 8.31
CA HIS A 22 1.23 -10.16 7.75
C HIS A 22 1.32 -10.50 6.25
N TYR A 23 0.40 -11.33 5.73
CA TYR A 23 0.47 -11.83 4.35
C TYR A 23 -0.74 -11.37 3.53
N PRO A 24 -0.82 -10.09 3.13
CA PRO A 24 -1.97 -9.55 2.41
C PRO A 24 -2.21 -10.22 1.06
N MET A 25 -1.18 -10.74 0.41
CA MET A 25 -1.33 -11.52 -0.83
C MET A 25 -2.00 -12.89 -0.62
N GLN A 26 -2.07 -13.40 0.60
CA GLN A 26 -2.74 -14.66 0.94
C GLN A 26 -4.09 -14.40 1.62
N GLU A 27 -4.15 -13.43 2.53
CA GLU A 27 -5.34 -13.14 3.34
C GLU A 27 -6.36 -12.26 2.61
N CYS A 28 -5.92 -11.33 1.76
CA CYS A 28 -6.77 -10.43 0.99
C CYS A 28 -6.31 -10.28 -0.48
N PRO A 29 -6.15 -11.39 -1.25
CA PRO A 29 -5.41 -11.35 -2.52
C PRO A 29 -5.98 -10.37 -3.56
N PRO A 30 -7.30 -10.36 -3.86
CA PRO A 30 -7.84 -9.46 -4.88
C PRO A 30 -7.71 -7.99 -4.48
N TYR A 31 -7.99 -7.65 -3.22
CA TYR A 31 -7.92 -6.27 -2.73
C TYR A 31 -6.49 -5.76 -2.72
N PHE A 32 -5.54 -6.57 -2.24
CA PHE A 32 -4.12 -6.24 -2.28
C PHE A 32 -3.65 -5.97 -3.71
N ALA A 33 -4.00 -6.83 -4.67
CA ALA A 33 -3.65 -6.64 -6.07
C ALA A 33 -4.21 -5.33 -6.64
N THR A 34 -5.48 -5.01 -6.36
CA THR A 34 -6.11 -3.76 -6.81
C THR A 34 -5.42 -2.52 -6.24
N VAL A 35 -5.02 -2.53 -4.95
CA VAL A 35 -4.31 -1.41 -4.33
C VAL A 35 -2.98 -1.15 -5.04
N ILE A 36 -2.20 -2.19 -5.32
CA ILE A 36 -0.92 -2.08 -6.02
C ILE A 36 -1.12 -1.60 -7.47
N GLU A 37 -2.09 -2.17 -8.18
CA GLU A 37 -2.40 -1.78 -9.56
C GLU A 37 -2.76 -0.29 -9.66
N HIS A 38 -3.62 0.20 -8.79
CA HIS A 38 -3.99 1.62 -8.74
C HIS A 38 -2.79 2.52 -8.43
N PHE A 39 -1.93 2.11 -7.50
CA PHE A 39 -0.72 2.87 -7.19
C PHE A 39 0.18 3.01 -8.43
N LEU A 40 0.45 1.90 -9.13
CA LEU A 40 1.31 1.89 -10.33
C LEU A 40 0.72 2.71 -11.48
N LYS A 41 -0.59 2.59 -11.74
CA LYS A 41 -1.26 3.34 -12.82
C LYS A 41 -1.13 4.85 -12.62
N ARG A 42 -1.26 5.36 -11.39
CA ARG A 42 -1.13 6.80 -11.09
C ARG A 42 0.30 7.33 -11.26
N LYS A 43 1.32 6.47 -11.23
CA LYS A 43 2.73 6.85 -11.38
C LYS A 43 3.27 6.61 -12.80
N ALA A 44 2.48 6.00 -13.67
CA ALA A 44 2.86 5.73 -15.06
C ALA A 44 2.60 6.90 -16.02
N THR A 45 1.94 7.96 -15.55
CA THR A 45 1.69 9.24 -16.22
C THR A 45 2.34 10.37 -15.44
#